data_AF-A0A9J7E9X1-F1
#
_entry.id   AF-A0A9J7E9X1-F1
#
_cell.length_a   1.000
_cell.length_b   1.000
_cell.length_c   1.000
_cell.angle_alpha   90.00
_cell.angle_beta   90.00
_cell.angle_gamma   90.00
#
_symmetry.space_group_name_H-M   'P 1'
#
loop_
_entity.id
_entity.type
_entity.pdbx_description
1 polymer ?
#
loop_
_entity_poly.entity_id
_entity_poly.type
_entity_poly.pdbx_seq_one_letter_code
_entity_poly.pdbx_strand_id
1 'polypeptide(L)'
;MNSAATKSYLVKTDRRTELHLPKNWPTEWNSGEIPFVFNFYSIGVRRLKSLVKKGHNYIEKRSCLKFKEYDPRKASKKANFTFLHYNFSGVLESCCLLYFTKPYGRRMVLITPTCAMPAEVAHASLHGMGLLHEHREPFREAEVRGIFFFKTCGREKEELFDSKM
;
A
#
# COMPACT_ATOMS: atom_id res chain seq x y z
N MET A 1 12.58 -46.78 -31.05
CA MET A 1 13.69 -46.09 -30.35
C MET A 1 13.40 -44.60 -30.31
N ASN A 2 13.16 -44.09 -29.10
CA ASN A 2 13.33 -42.74 -28.53
C ASN A 2 13.07 -41.50 -29.43
N SER A 3 12.01 -40.73 -29.20
CA SER A 3 11.83 -39.70 -28.14
C SER A 3 12.70 -38.46 -28.35
N ALA A 4 12.07 -37.31 -28.61
CA ALA A 4 12.17 -36.14 -27.74
C ALA A 4 11.17 -35.05 -28.15
N ALA A 5 10.20 -34.83 -27.27
CA ALA A 5 9.32 -33.69 -27.28
C ALA A 5 10.09 -32.40 -26.95
N THR A 6 10.01 -31.38 -27.81
CA THR A 6 10.48 -30.04 -27.46
C THR A 6 9.38 -29.33 -26.67
N LYS A 7 9.39 -29.51 -25.34
CA LYS A 7 8.63 -28.64 -24.43
C LYS A 7 9.20 -27.22 -24.57
N SER A 8 8.44 -26.32 -25.17
CA SER A 8 8.68 -24.89 -25.03
C SER A 8 8.51 -24.52 -23.56
N TYR A 9 9.61 -24.34 -22.84
CA TYR A 9 9.60 -23.74 -21.52
C TYR A 9 9.16 -22.29 -21.68
N LEU A 10 7.89 -22.01 -21.42
CA LEU A 10 7.44 -20.67 -21.07
C LEU A 10 8.19 -20.28 -19.80
N VAL A 11 9.27 -19.51 -19.98
CA VAL A 11 9.87 -18.74 -18.90
C VAL A 11 8.78 -17.79 -18.42
N LYS A 12 8.14 -18.11 -17.30
CA LYS A 12 7.35 -17.14 -16.54
C LYS A 12 8.34 -16.09 -16.06
N THR A 13 8.54 -15.03 -16.83
CA THR A 13 9.18 -13.83 -16.33
C THR A 13 8.42 -13.38 -15.09
N ASP A 14 9.14 -13.18 -13.99
CA ASP A 14 8.55 -12.71 -12.75
C ASP A 14 8.06 -11.27 -12.98
N ARG A 15 6.75 -11.08 -13.18
CA ARG A 15 6.14 -9.75 -13.35
C ARG A 15 6.51 -8.76 -12.25
N ARG A 16 7.03 -9.21 -11.09
CA ARG A 16 7.52 -8.32 -10.03
C ARG A 16 8.72 -7.48 -10.44
N THR A 17 9.65 -8.01 -11.24
CA THR A 17 10.84 -7.26 -11.67
C THR A 17 10.50 -6.23 -12.74
N GLU A 18 9.50 -6.51 -13.58
CA GLU A 18 8.98 -5.57 -14.57
C GLU A 18 8.21 -4.40 -13.92
N LEU A 19 7.58 -4.63 -12.76
CA LEU A 19 6.78 -3.64 -12.05
C LEU A 19 7.54 -2.90 -10.92
N HIS A 20 8.84 -3.13 -10.74
CA HIS A 20 9.67 -2.47 -9.72
C HIS A 20 9.03 -2.42 -8.31
N LEU A 21 8.33 -3.49 -7.91
CA LEU A 21 7.62 -3.54 -6.62
C LEU A 21 8.62 -3.60 -5.44
N PRO A 22 8.26 -3.06 -4.25
CA PRO A 22 9.10 -3.14 -3.06
C PRO A 22 9.48 -4.59 -2.74
N LYS A 23 10.70 -4.84 -2.26
CA LYS A 23 11.19 -6.20 -1.95
C LYS A 23 10.28 -6.97 -0.98
N ASN A 24 9.61 -6.24 -0.09
CA ASN A 24 8.67 -6.77 0.88
C ASN A 24 7.20 -6.69 0.40
N TRP A 25 6.91 -6.46 -0.88
CA TRP A 25 5.54 -6.34 -1.37
C TRP A 25 4.77 -7.66 -1.23
N PRO A 26 3.62 -7.69 -0.52
CA PRO A 26 2.83 -8.91 -0.35
C PRO A 26 2.18 -9.34 -1.66
N THR A 27 2.30 -10.62 -2.01
CA THR A 27 1.75 -11.15 -3.27
C THR A 27 0.23 -11.01 -3.38
N GLU A 28 -0.47 -11.05 -2.25
CA GLU A 28 -1.91 -10.88 -2.16
C GLU A 28 -2.37 -9.45 -2.54
N TRP A 29 -1.46 -8.47 -2.54
CA TRP A 29 -1.74 -7.09 -2.95
C TRP A 29 -1.56 -6.88 -4.46
N ASN A 30 -1.10 -7.88 -5.21
CA ASN A 30 -0.94 -7.81 -6.67
C ASN A 30 -2.27 -7.70 -7.44
N SER A 31 -3.41 -7.79 -6.75
CA SER A 31 -4.74 -7.48 -7.30
C SER A 31 -5.10 -6.00 -7.20
N GLY A 32 -4.30 -5.22 -6.46
CA GLY A 32 -4.52 -3.82 -6.10
C GLY A 32 -5.44 -3.63 -4.91
N GLU A 33 -5.99 -4.72 -4.35
CA GLU A 33 -6.74 -4.64 -3.11
C GLU A 33 -5.78 -4.65 -1.92
N ILE A 34 -5.73 -3.52 -1.21
CA ILE A 34 -4.93 -3.33 -0.01
C ILE A 34 -5.86 -3.47 1.22
N PRO A 35 -5.82 -4.61 1.92
CA PRO A 35 -6.62 -4.81 3.12
C PRO A 35 -6.10 -3.92 4.27
N PHE A 36 -7.03 -3.37 5.03
CA PHE A 36 -6.70 -2.62 6.23
C PHE A 36 -7.70 -2.86 7.36
N VAL A 37 -7.26 -2.57 8.58
CA VAL A 37 -8.08 -2.62 9.79
C VAL A 37 -7.81 -1.38 10.65
N PHE A 38 -8.79 -1.03 11.48
CA PHE A 38 -8.62 -0.01 12.52
C PHE A 38 -8.34 -0.65 13.87
N ASN A 39 -7.48 -0.02 14.67
CA ASN A 39 -7.45 -0.27 16.10
C ASN A 39 -8.67 0.38 16.76
N PHE A 40 -9.68 -0.41 17.10
CA PHE A 40 -10.91 0.08 17.73
C PHE A 40 -10.70 0.62 19.14
N TYR A 41 -9.60 0.24 19.80
CA TYR A 41 -9.23 0.73 21.12
C TYR A 41 -8.44 2.05 21.05
N SER A 42 -8.24 2.60 19.86
CA SER A 42 -7.52 3.85 19.69
C SER A 42 -8.37 5.04 20.16
N ILE A 43 -7.76 5.91 20.96
CA ILE A 43 -8.36 7.19 21.34
C ILE A 43 -8.66 7.98 20.06
N GLY A 44 -9.89 8.47 19.90
CA GLY A 44 -10.28 9.24 18.72
C GLY A 44 -10.55 8.40 17.45
N VAL A 45 -10.97 7.13 17.59
CA VAL A 45 -11.28 6.23 16.46
C VAL A 45 -12.16 6.85 15.36
N ARG A 46 -13.11 7.73 15.69
CA ARG A 46 -13.94 8.44 14.70
C ARG A 46 -13.09 9.36 13.81
N ARG A 47 -12.18 10.13 14.42
CA ARG A 47 -11.24 11.00 13.70
C ARG A 47 -10.29 10.17 12.86
N LEU A 48 -9.74 9.09 13.41
CA LEU A 48 -8.88 8.15 12.68
C LEU A 48 -9.59 7.63 11.42
N LYS A 49 -10.81 7.10 11.56
CA LYS A 49 -11.61 6.60 10.43
C LYS A 49 -11.82 7.66 9.35
N SER A 50 -12.19 8.88 9.75
CA SER A 50 -12.39 9.99 8.82
C SER A 50 -11.11 10.35 8.06
N LEU A 51 -9.98 10.49 8.76
CA LEU A 51 -8.69 10.84 8.16
C LEU A 51 -8.21 9.74 7.20
N VAL A 52 -8.23 8.48 7.64
CA VAL A 52 -7.83 7.32 6.83
C VAL A 52 -8.69 7.21 5.58
N LYS A 53 -10.02 7.36 5.68
CA LYS A 53 -10.90 7.34 4.50
C LYS A 53 -10.56 8.44 3.50
N LYS A 54 -10.22 9.65 3.97
CA LYS A 54 -9.78 10.76 3.10
C LYS A 54 -8.45 10.43 2.41
N GLY A 55 -7.48 9.88 3.14
CA GLY A 55 -6.18 9.46 2.58
C GLY A 55 -6.29 8.32 1.57
N HIS A 56 -7.08 7.28 1.87
CA HIS A 56 -7.37 6.21 0.92
C HIS A 56 -8.02 6.75 -0.35
N ASN A 57 -9.06 7.57 -0.21
CA ASN A 57 -9.72 8.21 -1.36
C ASN A 57 -8.75 9.04 -2.19
N TYR A 58 -7.80 9.73 -1.54
CA TYR A 58 -6.77 10.50 -2.23
C TYR A 58 -5.91 9.62 -3.15
N ILE A 59 -5.51 8.42 -2.69
CA ILE A 59 -4.75 7.44 -3.47
C ILE A 59 -5.63 6.79 -4.55
N GLU A 60 -6.82 6.29 -4.20
CA GLU A 60 -7.68 5.54 -5.13
C GLU A 60 -8.16 6.36 -6.34
N LYS A 61 -8.28 7.69 -6.18
CA LYS A 61 -8.61 8.60 -7.28
C LYS A 61 -7.49 8.71 -8.32
N ARG A 62 -6.25 8.44 -7.93
CA ARG A 62 -5.02 8.64 -8.72
C ARG A 62 -4.28 7.33 -9.04
N SER A 63 -4.91 6.20 -8.78
CA SER A 63 -4.29 4.89 -8.93
C SER A 63 -5.33 3.80 -9.17
N CYS A 64 -4.83 2.60 -9.43
CA CYS A 64 -5.59 1.37 -9.56
C CYS A 64 -5.77 0.63 -8.23
N LEU A 65 -5.24 1.19 -7.15
CA LEU A 65 -5.37 0.64 -5.80
C LEU A 65 -6.80 0.79 -5.28
N LYS A 66 -7.18 -0.15 -4.41
CA LYS A 66 -8.43 -0.17 -3.65
C LYS A 66 -8.17 -0.58 -2.22
N PHE A 67 -8.55 0.24 -1.28
CA PHE A 67 -8.40 -0.03 0.14
C PHE A 67 -9.68 -0.69 0.67
N LYS A 68 -9.52 -1.86 1.28
CA LYS A 68 -10.65 -2.67 1.76
C LYS A 68 -10.58 -2.84 3.27
N GLU A 69 -11.59 -2.33 3.97
CA GLU A 69 -11.69 -2.49 5.42
C GLU A 69 -12.01 -3.96 5.75
N TYR A 70 -11.29 -4.51 6.73
CA TYR A 70 -11.51 -5.85 7.27
C TYR A 70 -11.86 -5.78 8.76
N ASP A 71 -12.61 -6.79 9.20
CA ASP A 71 -12.81 -7.04 10.62
C ASP A 71 -11.47 -7.49 11.26
N PRO A 72 -10.95 -6.78 12.28
CA PRO A 72 -9.67 -7.10 12.90
C PRO A 72 -9.68 -8.47 13.58
N ARG A 73 -10.84 -8.96 14.07
CA ARG A 73 -10.97 -10.28 14.69
C ARG A 73 -10.85 -11.41 13.67
N LYS A 74 -11.28 -11.14 12.43
CA LYS A 74 -11.11 -12.08 11.31
C LYS A 74 -9.70 -12.01 10.75
N ALA A 75 -9.15 -10.79 10.61
CA ALA A 75 -7.80 -10.57 10.12
C ALA A 75 -6.74 -11.25 11.00
N SER A 76 -6.86 -11.16 12.32
CA SER A 76 -5.91 -11.76 13.27
C SER A 76 -5.87 -13.29 13.25
N LYS A 77 -6.95 -13.94 12.79
CA LYS A 77 -7.06 -15.40 12.69
C LYS A 77 -6.55 -15.96 11.37
N LYS A 78 -6.33 -15.12 10.37
CA LYS A 78 -5.94 -15.56 9.03
C LYS A 78 -4.42 -15.69 8.95
N ALA A 79 -3.94 -16.91 8.74
CA ALA A 79 -2.51 -17.16 8.49
C ALA A 79 -2.06 -16.49 7.17
N ASN A 80 -0.82 -16.00 7.15
CA ASN A 80 -0.20 -15.37 5.98
C ASN A 80 -1.02 -14.21 5.38
N PHE A 81 -1.76 -13.48 6.21
CA PHE A 81 -2.55 -12.34 5.77
C PHE A 81 -1.86 -11.03 6.13
N THR A 82 -1.42 -10.30 5.10
CA THR A 82 -0.79 -9.00 5.28
C THR A 82 -1.80 -7.88 5.12
N PHE A 83 -1.85 -6.97 6.11
CA PHE A 83 -2.81 -5.86 6.13
C PHE A 83 -2.24 -4.62 6.84
N LEU A 84 -2.74 -3.44 6.46
CA LEU A 84 -2.45 -2.18 7.14
C LEU A 84 -3.26 -2.09 8.44
N HIS A 85 -2.60 -1.78 9.54
CA HIS A 85 -3.21 -1.66 10.86
C HIS A 85 -3.08 -0.22 11.36
N TYR A 86 -4.16 0.54 11.15
CA TYR A 86 -4.22 1.94 11.49
C TYR A 86 -4.44 2.15 12.99
N ASN A 87 -3.61 3.02 13.56
CA ASN A 87 -3.74 3.47 14.94
C ASN A 87 -3.64 5.01 14.99
N PHE A 88 -4.23 5.61 16.00
CA PHE A 88 -4.07 7.04 16.28
C PHE A 88 -3.12 7.23 17.47
N SER A 89 -2.17 8.15 17.35
CA SER A 89 -1.32 8.58 18.47
C SER A 89 -1.46 10.08 18.67
N GLY A 90 -1.97 10.48 19.83
CA GLY A 90 -2.12 11.90 20.19
C GLY A 90 -0.85 12.56 20.74
N VAL A 91 0.23 11.80 20.92
CA VAL A 91 1.45 12.27 21.64
C VAL A 91 2.58 12.61 20.68
N LEU A 92 2.53 12.11 19.44
CA LEU A 92 3.63 12.27 18.49
C LEU A 92 3.41 13.49 17.60
N GLU A 93 4.46 14.26 17.40
CA GLU A 93 4.43 15.54 16.69
C GLU A 93 4.77 15.42 15.18
N SER A 94 5.02 14.21 14.68
CA SER A 94 5.26 13.96 13.26
C SER A 94 4.12 13.14 12.65
N CYS A 95 3.70 13.50 11.44
CA CYS A 95 2.80 12.67 10.65
C CYS A 95 3.52 11.50 9.94
N CYS A 96 4.82 11.67 9.71
CA CYS A 96 5.62 10.76 8.93
C CYS A 96 6.55 10.00 9.86
N LEU A 97 6.09 8.83 10.31
CA LEU A 97 6.88 7.96 11.15
C LEU A 97 6.93 6.55 10.55
N LEU A 98 8.14 6.07 10.35
CA LEU A 98 8.40 4.74 9.83
C LEU A 98 8.20 3.70 10.94
N TYR A 99 6.98 3.17 11.08
CA TYR A 99 6.67 2.12 12.05
C TYR A 99 6.69 0.70 11.46
N PHE A 100 7.24 0.55 10.27
CA PHE A 100 7.22 -0.70 9.55
C PHE A 100 8.37 -1.63 9.99
N THR A 101 8.04 -2.82 10.52
CA THR A 101 9.05 -3.75 11.06
C THR A 101 9.01 -5.17 10.49
N LYS A 102 8.03 -5.56 9.64
CA LYS A 102 7.94 -6.95 9.13
C LYS A 102 7.40 -7.07 7.71
N PRO A 103 7.98 -7.93 6.84
CA PRO A 103 7.56 -8.05 5.44
C PRO A 103 6.15 -8.63 5.26
N TYR A 104 5.62 -9.37 6.23
CA TYR A 104 4.31 -10.00 6.17
C TYR A 104 3.52 -9.77 7.46
N GLY A 105 2.19 -9.91 7.38
CA GLY A 105 1.30 -9.82 8.53
C GLY A 105 0.84 -8.39 8.86
N ARG A 106 0.83 -8.04 10.15
CA ARG A 106 0.31 -6.74 10.60
C ARG A 106 1.31 -5.62 10.32
N ARG A 107 0.95 -4.69 9.44
CA ARG A 107 1.76 -3.51 9.06
C ARG A 107 1.22 -2.26 9.75
N MET A 108 1.92 -1.75 10.75
CA MET A 108 1.41 -0.62 11.53
C MET A 108 1.48 0.68 10.73
N VAL A 109 0.40 1.46 10.76
CA VAL A 109 0.35 2.83 10.25
C VAL A 109 -0.16 3.73 11.37
N LEU A 110 0.64 4.72 11.73
CA LEU A 110 0.29 5.64 12.81
C LEU A 110 -0.16 6.97 12.25
N ILE A 111 -1.37 7.37 12.59
CA ILE A 111 -1.93 8.68 12.26
C ILE A 111 -1.84 9.55 13.50
N THR A 112 -1.24 10.71 13.37
CA THR A 112 -1.07 11.67 14.47
C THR A 112 -1.95 12.90 14.24
N PRO A 113 -2.13 13.78 15.24
CA PRO A 113 -2.83 15.05 15.06
C PRO A 113 -2.28 15.90 13.91
N THR A 114 -0.99 15.78 13.61
CA THR A 114 -0.32 16.52 12.52
C THR A 114 -0.60 15.92 11.14
N CYS A 115 -1.13 14.70 11.04
CA CYS A 115 -1.69 14.14 9.80
C CYS A 115 -3.10 14.68 9.54
N ALA A 116 -3.23 15.96 9.21
CA ALA A 116 -4.52 16.62 9.03
C ALA A 116 -5.04 16.56 7.58
N MET A 117 -4.14 16.50 6.61
CA MET A 117 -4.45 16.54 5.19
C MET A 117 -4.59 15.14 4.58
N PRO A 118 -5.45 14.97 3.55
CA PRO A 118 -5.57 13.69 2.84
C PRO A 118 -4.24 13.19 2.28
N ALA A 119 -3.40 14.09 1.75
CA ALA A 119 -2.10 13.75 1.19
C ALA A 119 -1.11 13.22 2.25
N GLU A 120 -1.14 13.76 3.47
CA GLU A 120 -0.29 13.32 4.57
C GLU A 120 -0.68 11.92 5.06
N VAL A 121 -1.99 11.66 5.18
CA VAL A 121 -2.50 10.34 5.53
C VAL A 121 -2.21 9.33 4.41
N ALA A 122 -2.30 9.75 3.14
CA ALA A 122 -1.89 8.94 2.01
C ALA A 122 -0.40 8.59 2.09
N HIS A 123 0.46 9.57 2.35
CA HIS A 123 1.90 9.39 2.54
C HIS A 123 2.20 8.35 3.64
N ALA A 124 1.62 8.50 4.84
CA ALA A 124 1.80 7.54 5.93
C ALA A 124 1.31 6.12 5.55
N SER A 125 0.23 6.03 4.76
CA SER A 125 -0.29 4.77 4.26
C SER A 125 0.67 4.08 3.29
N LEU A 126 1.31 4.84 2.39
CA LEU A 126 2.32 4.33 1.46
C LEU A 126 3.57 3.81 2.18
N HIS A 127 4.00 4.47 3.25
CA HIS A 127 5.01 3.92 4.14
C HIS A 127 4.58 2.59 4.77
N GLY A 128 3.31 2.49 5.19
CA GLY A 128 2.71 1.22 5.61
C GLY A 128 2.73 0.14 4.53
N MET A 129 2.77 0.53 3.26
CA MET A 129 2.85 -0.40 2.12
C MET A 129 4.29 -0.82 1.77
N GLY A 130 5.29 -0.19 2.38
CA GLY A 130 6.70 -0.47 2.14
C GLY A 130 7.35 0.46 1.11
N LEU A 131 6.66 1.53 0.67
CA LEU A 131 7.29 2.58 -0.10
C LEU A 131 8.10 3.44 0.85
N LEU A 132 9.39 3.55 0.57
CA LEU A 132 10.33 4.33 1.36
C LEU A 132 10.89 5.43 0.45
N HIS A 133 11.15 6.58 1.03
CA HIS A 133 11.99 7.60 0.42
C HIS A 133 13.12 7.87 1.39
N GLU A 134 14.32 8.08 0.88
CA GLU A 134 15.40 8.64 1.66
C GLU A 134 15.32 10.16 1.58
N HIS A 135 15.71 10.83 2.65
CA HIS A 135 15.72 12.27 2.68
C HIS A 135 16.64 12.80 1.57
N ARG A 136 16.07 13.59 0.65
CA ARG A 136 16.75 14.21 -0.53
C ARG A 136 16.99 13.28 -1.73
N GLU A 137 16.50 12.05 -1.71
CA GLU A 137 16.52 11.24 -2.94
C GLU A 137 15.49 11.77 -3.96
N PRO A 138 15.83 11.75 -5.26
CA PRO A 138 14.86 12.05 -6.32
C PRO A 138 13.66 11.11 -6.26
N PHE A 139 12.49 11.63 -6.63
CA PHE A 139 11.29 10.83 -6.74
C PHE A 139 11.46 9.74 -7.82
N ARG A 140 11.32 8.48 -7.41
CA ARG A 140 11.49 7.32 -8.31
C ARG A 140 10.16 6.94 -8.93
N GLU A 141 9.78 7.69 -9.98
CA GLU A 141 8.47 7.54 -10.62
C GLU A 141 8.17 6.10 -11.04
N ALA A 142 9.14 5.40 -11.65
CA ALA A 142 8.94 4.02 -12.11
C ALA A 142 8.56 3.06 -10.97
N GLU A 143 9.18 3.18 -9.80
CA GLU A 143 8.89 2.35 -8.61
C GLU A 143 7.46 2.62 -8.10
N VAL A 144 7.05 3.89 -8.08
CA VAL A 144 5.72 4.28 -7.61
C VAL A 144 4.64 3.92 -8.63
N ARG A 145 4.92 4.11 -9.93
CA ARG A 145 4.01 3.81 -11.03
C ARG A 145 3.67 2.32 -11.06
N GLY A 146 4.67 1.45 -10.88
CA GLY A 146 4.43 0.00 -10.83
C GLY A 146 3.50 -0.42 -9.70
N ILE A 147 3.53 0.27 -8.56
CA ILE A 147 2.62 0.04 -7.43
C ILE A 147 1.22 0.61 -7.72
N PHE A 148 1.15 1.82 -8.25
CA PHE A 148 -0.11 2.54 -8.44
C PHE A 148 -0.89 2.02 -9.64
N PHE A 149 -0.20 1.48 -10.65
CA PHE A 149 -0.73 1.07 -11.95
C PHE A 149 -0.31 -0.36 -12.33
N PHE A 150 -0.20 -1.27 -11.36
CA PHE A 150 0.11 -2.69 -11.60
C PHE A 150 -0.90 -3.40 -12.53
N LYS A 151 -2.09 -2.81 -12.75
CA LYS A 151 -3.09 -3.20 -13.75
C LYS A 151 -3.63 -1.96 -14.43
N THR A 152 -4.13 -2.07 -15.66
CA THR A 152 -4.84 -0.97 -16.33
C THR A 152 -6.16 -0.69 -15.60
N CYS A 153 -6.38 0.56 -15.18
CA CYS A 153 -7.63 0.98 -14.52
C CYS A 153 -8.29 2.22 -15.13
N GLY A 154 -7.97 2.50 -16.40
CA GLY A 154 -8.53 3.60 -17.18
C GLY A 154 -7.51 4.71 -17.43
N ARG A 155 -7.48 5.20 -18.68
CA ARG A 155 -6.53 6.21 -19.16
C ARG A 155 -6.60 7.53 -18.39
N GLU A 156 -7.80 7.93 -17.96
CA GLU A 156 -8.03 9.15 -17.17
C GLU A 156 -7.22 9.20 -15.86
N LYS A 157 -7.00 8.04 -15.23
CA LYS A 157 -6.24 7.96 -13.97
C LYS A 157 -4.75 8.06 -14.19
N GLU A 158 -4.25 7.49 -15.29
CA GLU A 158 -2.86 7.61 -15.71
C GLU A 158 -2.55 9.06 -16.06
N GLU A 159 -3.42 9.71 -16.85
CA GLU A 159 -3.28 11.14 -17.18
C GLU A 159 -3.37 12.07 -15.96
N LEU A 160 -4.20 11.76 -14.97
CA LEU A 160 -4.27 12.51 -13.71
C LEU A 160 -2.99 12.36 -12.87
N PHE A 161 -2.34 11.19 -12.93
CA PHE A 161 -1.07 10.96 -12.26
C PHE A 161 0.05 11.72 -12.96
N ASP A 162 0.11 11.64 -14.29
CA ASP A 162 1.13 12.28 -15.11
C ASP A 162 1.06 13.83 -15.08
N SER A 163 -0.13 14.39 -14.87
CA SER A 163 -0.35 15.86 -14.86
C SER A 163 -0.18 16.54 -13.49
N LYS A 164 -0.04 15.76 -12.40
CA LYS A 164 -0.01 16.29 -11.02
C LYS A 164 1.20 15.83 -10.20
N MET A 165 2.16 15.18 -10.85
CA MET A 165 3.52 15.00 -10.34
C MET A 165 4.42 16.09 -10.90
#